data_AF-A0A7K5AWB3-F1
#
_entry.id   AF-A0A7K5AWB3-F1
#
_cell.length_a   1.000
_cell.length_b   1.000
_cell.length_c   1.000
_cell.angle_alpha   90.00
_cell.angle_beta   90.00
_cell.angle_gamma   90.00
#
_symmetry.space_group_name_H-M   'P 1'
#
loop_
_entity.id
_entity.type
_entity.pdbx_description
1 polymer ?
#
loop_
_entity_poly.entity_id
_entity_poly.type
_entity_poly.pdbx_seq_one_letter_code
_entity_poly.pdbx_strand_id
1 'polypeptide(L)'
;ALPLAEQILQDAAPRVRGKRGKKEQEEEDGGGEGFVDARLSRRILEQARRQQQELEAEHGPGVPAAPRGHGAGLGPRSDSEDDEDEEWPSLEKAAAAGRGGEYGGEVEVDPEDEKAIEMFMNKNPPLRRTLADIIMEKITEKQTEVETALSELSGCPMPQLDPRVLEVYRGVREVLSKYRSGKLPKAFKIIPALSNWEQILYITEPEAWTAAAMYQATRIFSSNLKERMAQRFYNLVLLPRIRDDIAEYKRLNFHLYMALKKALFKPAAWFKGILIPLCESGTCTLREAVIIGSILTKCSIPVLHSSAAMLKLAEMQYSGANSIFLRLLIDKKYALPFRVVDALVFHFLAFRTDQRALPVLWHQSFLAFAQRYKEDLSSEQKEALLELLKFHSHPQISPEIRRELVNSKTRDVEGQEPVAME
;
A
#
# COMPACT_ATOMS: atom_id res chain seq x y z
N ALA A 1 30.72 -16.25 57.20
CA ALA A 1 30.20 -15.42 56.11
C ALA A 1 29.67 -16.36 55.05
N LEU A 2 28.40 -16.20 54.64
CA LEU A 2 27.78 -17.03 53.61
C LEU A 2 28.24 -16.58 52.21
N PRO A 3 28.30 -17.47 51.19
CA PRO A 3 28.74 -17.12 49.84
C PRO A 3 27.72 -16.21 49.13
N LEU A 4 28.22 -15.28 48.31
CA LEU A 4 27.43 -14.28 47.57
C LEU A 4 26.33 -14.88 46.67
N ALA A 5 26.44 -16.15 46.29
CA ALA A 5 25.46 -16.87 45.48
C ALA A 5 24.15 -17.18 46.24
N GLU A 6 24.17 -17.31 47.56
CA GLU A 6 22.94 -17.54 48.35
C GLU A 6 22.19 -16.25 48.69
N GLN A 7 22.86 -15.09 48.63
CA GLN A 7 22.20 -13.79 48.80
C GLN A 7 21.43 -13.36 47.55
N ILE A 8 21.87 -13.75 46.35
CA ILE A 8 21.23 -13.36 45.08
C ILE A 8 19.97 -14.20 44.77
N LEU A 9 19.87 -15.42 45.32
CA LEU A 9 18.68 -16.27 45.17
C LEU A 9 17.52 -15.89 46.12
N GLN A 10 17.77 -15.11 47.18
CA GLN A 10 16.74 -14.70 48.14
C GLN A 10 15.99 -13.41 47.75
N ASP A 11 16.51 -12.61 46.82
CA ASP A 11 15.88 -11.34 46.39
C ASP A 11 14.90 -11.49 45.21
N ALA A 12 14.66 -12.71 44.73
CA ALA A 12 13.75 -12.98 43.61
C ALA A 12 12.45 -13.69 44.05
N ALA A 13 11.54 -12.97 44.73
CA ALA A 13 10.11 -13.32 44.76
C ALA A 13 9.21 -12.18 45.31
N PRO A 14 8.37 -11.52 44.50
CA PRO A 14 7.33 -10.64 45.03
C PRO A 14 6.16 -11.46 45.61
N ARG A 15 5.86 -11.19 46.89
CA ARG A 15 4.74 -11.75 47.67
C ARG A 15 3.37 -11.40 47.07
N VAL A 16 2.60 -12.43 46.72
CA VAL A 16 1.16 -12.32 46.41
C VAL A 16 0.38 -12.17 47.72
N ARG A 17 -0.32 -11.04 47.89
CA ARG A 17 -1.16 -10.77 49.07
C ARG A 17 -2.63 -10.99 48.69
N GLY A 18 -3.20 -12.09 49.15
CA GLY A 18 -4.60 -12.44 48.93
C GLY A 18 -5.57 -11.48 49.62
N LYS A 19 -6.67 -11.15 48.94
CA LYS A 19 -7.88 -10.61 49.56
C LYS A 19 -9.09 -11.43 49.15
N ARG A 20 -9.78 -11.90 50.19
CA ARG A 20 -10.98 -12.73 50.25
C ARG A 20 -12.10 -12.21 49.34
N GLY A 21 -12.74 -13.16 48.65
CA GLY A 21 -13.93 -12.94 47.85
C GLY A 21 -15.16 -12.58 48.69
N LYS A 22 -16.01 -11.75 48.09
CA LYS A 22 -17.41 -11.56 48.47
C LYS A 22 -18.25 -11.82 47.23
N LYS A 23 -19.22 -12.71 47.41
CA LYS A 23 -20.17 -13.25 46.44
C LYS A 23 -21.33 -12.25 46.29
N GLU A 24 -21.63 -11.80 45.08
CA GLU A 24 -22.85 -11.08 44.67
C GLU A 24 -22.98 -11.39 43.15
N GLN A 25 -23.74 -12.44 42.81
CA GLN A 25 -25.14 -12.44 42.38
C GLN A 25 -25.30 -12.00 40.91
N GLU A 26 -25.69 -12.97 40.09
CA GLU A 26 -26.00 -12.87 38.66
C GLU A 26 -27.21 -11.97 38.42
N GLU A 27 -27.12 -11.08 37.44
CA GLU A 27 -28.22 -10.67 36.55
C GLU A 27 -27.61 -10.19 35.22
N GLU A 28 -28.24 -10.61 34.12
CA GLU A 28 -27.85 -10.42 32.72
C GLU A 28 -27.93 -8.94 32.29
N ASP A 29 -27.00 -8.48 31.43
CA ASP A 29 -27.40 -7.79 30.18
C ASP A 29 -26.22 -7.67 29.19
N GLY A 30 -26.55 -7.73 27.90
CA GLY A 30 -25.60 -7.86 26.79
C GLY A 30 -24.98 -6.56 26.27
N GLY A 31 -23.94 -6.73 25.44
CA GLY A 31 -23.55 -5.80 24.38
C GLY A 31 -22.88 -4.48 24.79
N GLY A 32 -21.57 -4.36 24.55
CA GLY A 32 -20.91 -3.05 24.54
C GLY A 32 -19.40 -3.09 24.66
N GLU A 33 -18.71 -3.01 23.53
CA GLU A 33 -17.29 -2.69 23.48
C GLU A 33 -17.04 -1.29 24.09
N GLY A 34 -16.07 -1.20 25.01
CA GLY A 34 -15.23 -0.01 25.15
C GLY A 34 -15.73 1.17 25.98
N PHE A 35 -16.18 0.97 27.22
CA PHE A 35 -16.27 2.08 28.19
C PHE A 35 -15.19 1.98 29.27
N VAL A 36 -14.38 3.03 29.39
CA VAL A 36 -13.34 3.14 30.42
C VAL A 36 -14.00 3.50 31.76
N ASP A 37 -13.73 2.69 32.79
CA ASP A 37 -14.32 2.82 34.14
C ASP A 37 -14.23 4.25 34.70
N ALA A 38 -15.31 4.72 35.34
CA ALA A 38 -15.48 6.10 35.80
C ALA A 38 -14.45 6.53 36.86
N ARG A 39 -13.80 5.57 37.54
CA ARG A 39 -12.67 5.86 38.43
C ARG A 39 -11.37 6.05 37.66
N LEU A 40 -11.16 5.31 36.58
CA LEU A 40 -9.97 5.46 35.74
C LEU A 40 -10.04 6.78 34.95
N SER A 41 -11.21 7.13 34.41
CA SER A 41 -11.44 8.42 33.75
C SER A 41 -11.21 9.62 34.68
N ARG A 42 -11.61 9.53 35.96
CA ARG A 42 -11.31 10.58 36.96
C ARG A 42 -9.82 10.71 37.23
N ARG A 43 -9.08 9.61 37.34
CA ARG A 43 -7.62 9.64 37.52
C ARG A 43 -6.88 10.23 36.34
N ILE A 44 -7.31 9.90 35.11
CA ILE A 44 -6.71 10.44 33.88
C ILE A 44 -6.91 11.95 33.83
N LEU A 45 -8.12 12.43 34.14
CA LEU A 45 -8.42 13.86 34.17
C LEU A 45 -7.66 14.60 35.27
N GLU A 46 -7.48 13.99 36.46
CA GLU A 46 -6.65 14.57 37.53
C GLU A 46 -5.17 14.65 37.14
N GLN A 47 -4.62 13.62 36.50
CA GLN A 47 -3.23 13.64 36.01
C GLN A 47 -3.03 14.66 34.90
N ALA A 48 -3.97 14.79 33.95
CA ALA A 48 -3.91 15.77 32.88
C ALA A 48 -3.94 17.21 33.44
N ARG A 49 -4.79 17.47 34.43
CA ARG A 49 -4.86 18.78 35.10
C ARG A 49 -3.58 19.13 35.84
N ARG A 50 -2.94 18.14 36.47
CA ARG A 50 -1.67 18.33 37.18
C ARG A 50 -0.51 18.62 36.22
N GLN A 51 -0.42 17.90 35.09
CA GLN A 51 0.57 18.18 34.05
C GLN A 51 0.40 19.58 33.46
N GLN A 52 -0.84 20.02 33.29
CA GLN A 52 -1.14 21.34 32.75
C GLN A 52 -0.77 22.46 33.74
N GLN A 53 -1.00 22.25 35.04
CA GLN A 53 -0.57 23.18 36.10
C GLN A 53 0.95 23.24 36.27
N GLU A 54 1.66 22.12 36.13
CA GLU A 54 3.14 22.07 36.17
C GLU A 54 3.73 22.83 34.95
N LEU A 55 3.16 22.68 33.77
CA LEU A 55 3.55 23.41 32.57
C LEU A 55 3.28 24.92 32.68
N GLU A 56 2.12 25.31 33.23
CA GLU A 56 1.78 26.73 33.46
C GLU A 56 2.66 27.37 34.53
N ALA A 57 3.09 26.61 35.55
CA ALA A 57 4.01 27.08 36.58
C ALA A 57 5.44 27.29 36.05
N GLU A 58 5.91 26.48 35.11
CA GLU A 58 7.23 26.65 34.50
C GLU A 58 7.27 27.70 33.37
N HIS A 59 6.21 27.82 32.56
CA HIS A 59 6.25 28.62 31.32
C HIS A 59 5.33 29.85 31.32
N GLY A 60 4.53 30.05 32.37
CA GLY A 60 3.53 31.12 32.45
C GLY A 60 2.33 30.89 31.50
N PRO A 61 1.16 31.48 31.78
CA PRO A 61 -0.05 31.24 30.99
C PRO A 61 0.08 31.88 29.60
N GLY A 62 0.00 31.07 28.54
CA GLY A 62 -0.27 31.56 27.18
C GLY A 62 0.79 31.33 26.09
N VAL A 63 1.81 30.48 26.28
CA VAL A 63 2.78 30.17 25.21
C VAL A 63 2.79 28.66 24.89
N PRO A 64 2.44 28.22 23.67
CA PRO A 64 2.60 26.82 23.27
C PRO A 64 4.10 26.49 23.07
N ALA A 65 4.54 25.40 23.70
CA ALA A 65 5.92 24.91 23.63
C ALA A 65 6.27 24.43 22.19
N ALA A 66 7.27 25.07 21.58
CA ALA A 66 7.90 24.60 20.34
C ALA A 66 8.99 23.55 20.63
N PRO A 67 9.17 22.52 19.78
CA PRO A 67 10.22 21.53 19.97
C PRO A 67 11.60 22.14 19.68
N ARG A 68 12.50 22.10 20.67
CA ARG A 68 13.89 22.57 20.53
C ARG A 68 14.70 21.60 19.65
N GLY A 69 14.99 22.02 18.42
CA GLY A 69 16.11 21.51 17.64
C GLY A 69 17.41 22.21 18.08
N HIS A 70 18.45 21.42 18.34
CA HIS A 70 19.79 21.93 18.62
C HIS A 70 20.47 22.38 17.31
N GLY A 71 20.89 23.65 17.25
CA GLY A 71 21.75 24.19 16.20
C GLY A 71 22.07 25.66 16.44
N ALA A 72 23.26 25.96 16.94
CA ALA A 72 23.76 27.31 17.22
C ALA A 72 24.44 27.92 15.98
N GLY A 73 24.19 29.20 15.70
CA GLY A 73 24.94 29.98 14.70
C GLY A 73 24.27 31.30 14.30
N LEU A 74 24.80 32.42 14.79
CA LEU A 74 24.24 33.78 14.79
C LEU A 74 24.42 34.57 13.46
N GLY A 75 23.41 35.35 13.06
CA GLY A 75 23.53 36.48 12.08
C GLY A 75 22.19 37.03 11.55
N PRO A 76 22.00 38.35 11.27
CA PRO A 76 20.68 38.99 11.32
C PRO A 76 20.01 39.32 9.97
N ARG A 77 18.66 39.32 9.97
CA ARG A 77 17.67 39.97 9.05
C ARG A 77 17.41 39.32 7.67
N SER A 78 16.19 38.82 7.43
CA SER A 78 15.06 39.54 6.79
C SER A 78 13.82 38.64 6.73
N ASP A 79 12.63 39.22 6.82
CA ASP A 79 11.35 38.56 6.49
C ASP A 79 11.39 38.02 5.05
N SER A 80 11.28 36.70 4.91
CA SER A 80 10.85 36.04 3.69
C SER A 80 10.38 34.63 4.07
N GLU A 81 9.06 34.45 4.03
CA GLU A 81 8.41 33.14 3.93
C GLU A 81 8.87 32.50 2.61
N ASP A 82 9.90 31.63 2.67
CA ASP A 82 10.23 30.70 1.60
C ASP A 82 10.10 29.28 2.17
N ASP A 83 8.90 28.73 2.05
CA ASP A 83 8.71 27.28 1.93
C ASP A 83 9.43 26.86 0.64
N GLU A 84 10.66 26.35 0.77
CA GLU A 84 11.36 25.63 -0.29
C GLU A 84 10.64 24.30 -0.58
N ASP A 85 9.46 24.39 -1.18
CA ASP A 85 8.89 23.31 -1.96
C ASP A 85 9.74 23.20 -3.22
N GLU A 86 10.51 22.12 -3.37
CA GLU A 86 11.14 21.73 -4.65
C GLU A 86 10.10 21.86 -5.78
N GLU A 87 10.20 22.95 -6.53
CA GLU A 87 9.24 23.33 -7.56
C GLU A 87 9.39 22.37 -8.74
N TRP A 88 8.59 21.30 -8.72
CA TRP A 88 8.37 20.47 -9.90
C TRP A 88 7.89 21.39 -11.03
N PRO A 89 8.46 21.26 -12.26
CA PRO A 89 8.23 22.25 -13.31
C PRO A 89 6.75 22.46 -13.57
N SER A 90 6.40 23.72 -13.86
CA SER A 90 5.05 24.11 -14.26
C SER A 90 4.48 23.19 -15.35
N LEU A 91 3.15 23.11 -15.39
CA LEU A 91 2.37 22.27 -16.31
C LEU A 91 2.84 22.37 -17.78
N GLU A 92 3.33 23.53 -18.19
CA GLU A 92 3.91 23.78 -19.52
C GLU A 92 5.28 23.14 -19.73
N LYS A 93 6.20 23.19 -18.76
CA LYS A 93 7.52 22.53 -18.86
C LYS A 93 7.41 21.01 -18.83
N ALA A 94 6.47 20.46 -18.05
CA ALA A 94 6.18 19.03 -18.04
C ALA A 94 5.56 18.55 -19.38
N ALA A 95 4.71 19.37 -20.00
CA ALA A 95 4.16 19.10 -21.33
C ALA A 95 5.22 19.21 -22.45
N ALA A 96 6.18 20.13 -22.31
CA ALA A 96 7.32 20.23 -23.24
C ALA A 96 8.27 19.03 -23.13
N ALA A 97 8.56 18.55 -21.91
CA ALA A 97 9.37 17.35 -21.67
C ALA A 97 8.68 16.05 -22.15
N GLY A 98 7.35 16.04 -22.24
CA GLY A 98 6.56 14.90 -22.73
C GLY A 98 6.60 14.70 -24.25
N ARG A 99 7.18 15.62 -25.04
CA ARG A 99 7.30 15.48 -26.51
C ARG A 99 8.46 14.58 -26.96
N GLY A 100 9.35 14.18 -26.04
CA GLY A 100 10.55 13.38 -26.36
C GLY A 100 10.58 11.97 -25.77
N GLY A 101 9.49 11.53 -25.12
CA GLY A 101 9.42 10.16 -24.59
C GLY A 101 8.63 9.26 -25.55
N GLU A 102 9.26 8.19 -26.04
CA GLU A 102 8.59 7.03 -26.60
C GLU A 102 7.65 6.43 -25.54
N TYR A 103 6.46 7.03 -25.39
CA TYR A 103 5.39 6.51 -24.54
C TYR A 103 4.61 5.50 -25.35
N GLY A 104 5.19 4.32 -25.52
CA GLY A 104 4.58 3.23 -26.25
C GLY A 104 5.61 2.40 -27.00
N GLY A 105 6.58 1.83 -26.29
CA GLY A 105 7.15 0.58 -26.79
C GLY A 105 6.00 -0.43 -26.79
N GLU A 106 5.50 -0.78 -27.98
CA GLU A 106 4.70 -1.99 -28.14
C GLU A 106 5.50 -3.12 -27.50
N VAL A 107 4.97 -3.67 -26.42
CA VAL A 107 5.40 -5.00 -26.00
C VAL A 107 4.78 -5.91 -27.05
N GLU A 108 5.54 -6.19 -28.11
CA GLU A 108 5.22 -7.28 -29.03
C GLU A 108 5.23 -8.56 -28.20
N VAL A 109 4.05 -8.96 -27.74
CA VAL A 109 3.85 -10.28 -27.15
C VAL A 109 3.59 -11.22 -28.31
N ASP A 110 4.39 -12.26 -28.44
CA ASP A 110 4.17 -13.30 -29.45
C ASP A 110 2.75 -13.89 -29.24
N PRO A 111 1.97 -14.16 -30.30
CA PRO A 111 0.67 -14.82 -30.19
C PRO A 111 0.71 -16.15 -29.41
N GLU A 112 1.84 -16.85 -29.35
CA GLU A 112 1.99 -18.04 -28.49
C GLU A 112 2.08 -17.67 -27.00
N ASP A 113 2.80 -16.59 -26.67
CA ASP A 113 2.87 -16.06 -25.31
C ASP A 113 1.52 -15.49 -24.86
N GLU A 114 0.76 -14.83 -25.74
CA GLU A 114 -0.60 -14.36 -25.42
C GLU A 114 -1.52 -15.52 -25.04
N LYS A 115 -1.49 -16.62 -25.81
CA LYS A 115 -2.30 -17.83 -25.51
C LYS A 115 -1.85 -18.49 -24.21
N ALA A 116 -0.55 -18.60 -23.97
CA ALA A 116 -0.04 -19.13 -22.71
C ALA A 116 -0.52 -18.26 -21.55
N ILE A 117 -0.44 -16.94 -21.67
CA ILE A 117 -0.91 -16.00 -20.66
C ILE A 117 -2.43 -16.09 -20.44
N GLU A 118 -3.23 -16.22 -21.50
CA GLU A 118 -4.68 -16.42 -21.40
C GLU A 118 -5.04 -17.69 -20.60
N MET A 119 -4.23 -18.75 -20.67
CA MET A 119 -4.43 -19.95 -19.84
C MET A 119 -4.21 -19.72 -18.34
N PHE A 120 -3.52 -18.63 -17.97
CA PHE A 120 -3.31 -18.22 -16.58
C PHE A 120 -4.12 -16.97 -16.19
N MET A 121 -4.91 -16.40 -17.09
CA MET A 121 -5.88 -15.37 -16.74
C MET A 121 -7.14 -16.02 -16.15
N ASN A 122 -7.72 -15.41 -15.11
CA ASN A 122 -8.95 -15.91 -14.52
C ASN A 122 -10.09 -15.75 -15.54
N LYS A 123 -10.64 -16.89 -16.02
CA LYS A 123 -11.71 -16.92 -17.03
C LYS A 123 -13.06 -16.42 -16.49
N ASN A 124 -13.27 -16.49 -15.16
CA ASN A 124 -14.45 -15.97 -14.46
C ASN A 124 -14.01 -15.08 -13.29
N PRO A 125 -13.56 -13.85 -13.57
CA PRO A 125 -13.33 -12.89 -12.52
C PRO A 125 -14.66 -12.54 -11.83
N PRO A 126 -14.68 -12.32 -10.50
CA PRO A 126 -15.86 -11.76 -9.86
C PRO A 126 -16.21 -10.43 -10.55
N LEU A 127 -17.50 -10.26 -10.86
CA LEU A 127 -18.04 -9.03 -11.45
C LEU A 127 -17.53 -7.82 -10.65
N ARG A 128 -16.97 -6.84 -11.37
CA ARG A 128 -16.47 -5.60 -10.77
C ARG A 128 -17.64 -4.90 -10.10
N ARG A 129 -17.63 -4.81 -8.78
CA ARG A 129 -18.61 -4.02 -8.03
C ARG A 129 -18.06 -2.62 -7.87
N THR A 130 -18.71 -1.64 -8.48
CA THR A 130 -18.44 -0.23 -8.21
C THR A 130 -18.89 0.12 -6.79
N LEU A 131 -18.42 1.25 -6.25
CA LEU A 131 -18.92 1.75 -4.96
C LEU A 131 -20.45 1.93 -4.99
N ALA A 132 -21.01 2.30 -6.14
CA ALA A 132 -22.45 2.37 -6.37
C ALA A 132 -23.13 1.00 -6.30
N ASP A 133 -22.52 -0.07 -6.84
CA ASP A 133 -23.06 -1.43 -6.78
C ASP A 133 -22.99 -2.02 -5.36
N ILE A 134 -21.90 -1.78 -4.63
CA ILE A 134 -21.74 -2.24 -3.23
C ILE A 134 -22.76 -1.54 -2.32
N ILE A 135 -23.06 -0.26 -2.59
CA ILE A 135 -24.04 0.51 -1.83
C ILE A 135 -25.46 0.11 -2.24
N MET A 136 -25.77 -0.04 -3.53
CA MET A 136 -27.09 -0.48 -4.00
C MET A 136 -27.41 -1.91 -3.56
N GLU A 137 -26.45 -2.84 -3.63
CA GLU A 137 -26.63 -4.22 -3.15
C GLU A 137 -26.85 -4.27 -1.64
N LYS A 138 -26.10 -3.47 -0.85
CA LYS A 138 -26.35 -3.30 0.59
C LYS A 138 -27.66 -2.58 0.91
N ILE A 139 -28.17 -1.74 0.00
CA ILE A 139 -29.49 -1.12 0.13
C ILE A 139 -30.58 -2.14 -0.23
N THR A 140 -30.39 -2.98 -1.24
CA THR A 140 -31.37 -3.97 -1.69
C THR A 140 -31.43 -5.20 -0.77
N GLU A 141 -30.29 -5.72 -0.30
CA GLU A 141 -30.25 -6.78 0.74
C GLU A 141 -30.95 -6.30 2.00
N LYS A 142 -30.68 -5.04 2.40
CA LYS A 142 -31.40 -4.41 3.51
C LYS A 142 -32.89 -4.22 3.19
N GLN A 143 -33.29 -3.84 1.97
CA GLN A 143 -34.70 -3.69 1.60
C GLN A 143 -35.47 -5.03 1.63
N THR A 144 -34.84 -6.14 1.22
CA THR A 144 -35.46 -7.47 1.24
C THR A 144 -35.59 -8.08 2.64
N GLU A 145 -34.70 -7.73 3.57
CA GLU A 145 -34.87 -8.06 4.99
C GLU A 145 -35.79 -7.06 5.73
N VAL A 146 -35.95 -5.85 5.19
CA VAL A 146 -36.73 -4.74 5.76
C VAL A 146 -38.24 -4.91 5.61
N GLU A 147 -38.74 -5.62 4.60
CA GLU A 147 -40.19 -5.72 4.40
C GLU A 147 -40.89 -6.56 5.49
N THR A 148 -40.17 -7.46 6.17
CA THR A 148 -40.77 -8.32 7.21
C THR A 148 -40.47 -7.87 8.65
N ALA A 149 -39.55 -6.91 8.86
CA ALA A 149 -39.09 -6.54 10.21
C ALA A 149 -39.01 -5.02 10.49
N LEU A 150 -39.35 -4.14 9.54
CA LEU A 150 -39.20 -2.69 9.70
C LEU A 150 -40.52 -1.96 9.98
N SER A 151 -41.24 -2.35 11.04
CA SER A 151 -42.21 -1.46 11.68
C SER A 151 -41.79 -0.97 13.07
N GLU A 152 -40.69 -1.47 13.66
CA GLU A 152 -40.35 -1.10 15.05
C GLU A 152 -38.87 -0.75 15.36
N LEU A 153 -37.92 -0.84 14.43
CA LEU A 153 -36.52 -0.44 14.72
C LEU A 153 -35.92 0.48 13.63
N SER A 154 -36.40 1.72 13.60
CA SER A 154 -35.71 2.83 12.93
C SER A 154 -34.65 3.41 13.87
N GLY A 155 -33.38 3.51 13.45
CA GLY A 155 -32.34 3.99 14.36
C GLY A 155 -30.97 4.40 13.80
N CYS A 156 -30.75 4.47 12.49
CA CYS A 156 -29.56 5.15 11.94
C CYS A 156 -29.90 5.87 10.63
N PRO A 157 -30.33 7.14 10.69
CA PRO A 157 -30.37 8.02 9.54
C PRO A 157 -28.94 8.26 9.05
N MET A 158 -28.73 8.25 7.72
CA MET A 158 -27.56 8.93 7.13
C MET A 158 -27.50 10.34 7.74
N PRO A 159 -26.37 10.79 8.32
CA PRO A 159 -26.27 12.15 8.82
C PRO A 159 -26.58 13.10 7.67
N GLN A 160 -27.72 13.78 7.73
CA GLN A 160 -28.08 14.77 6.72
C GLN A 160 -27.03 15.87 6.80
N LEU A 161 -26.13 15.90 5.81
CA LEU A 161 -25.17 16.98 5.66
C LEU A 161 -25.94 18.29 5.52
N ASP A 162 -25.41 19.35 6.12
CA ASP A 162 -25.99 20.68 6.03
C ASP A 162 -26.23 21.03 4.54
N PRO A 163 -27.46 21.43 4.14
CA PRO A 163 -27.79 21.80 2.77
C PRO A 163 -26.81 22.80 2.14
N ARG A 164 -26.22 23.70 2.94
CA ARG A 164 -25.21 24.67 2.46
C ARG A 164 -23.91 23.99 2.06
N VAL A 165 -23.49 22.95 2.79
CA VAL A 165 -22.29 22.17 2.48
C VAL A 165 -22.50 21.42 1.16
N LEU A 166 -23.70 20.84 0.96
CA LEU A 166 -24.08 20.19 -0.29
C LEU A 166 -24.00 21.15 -1.48
N GLU A 167 -24.55 22.36 -1.36
CA GLU A 167 -24.52 23.36 -2.42
C GLU A 167 -23.09 23.79 -2.79
N VAL A 168 -22.24 24.02 -1.78
CA VAL A 168 -20.83 24.39 -1.99
C VAL A 168 -20.08 23.29 -2.73
N TYR A 169 -20.20 22.03 -2.31
CA TYR A 169 -19.47 20.92 -2.94
C TYR A 169 -20.05 20.53 -4.31
N ARG A 170 -21.33 20.80 -4.58
CA ARG A 170 -21.90 20.74 -5.94
C ARG A 170 -21.28 21.79 -6.86
N GLY A 171 -21.07 23.02 -6.38
CA GLY A 171 -20.31 24.02 -7.13
C GLY A 171 -18.87 23.59 -7.41
N VAL A 172 -18.22 22.96 -6.42
CA VAL A 172 -16.85 22.40 -6.60
C VAL A 172 -16.82 21.29 -7.65
N ARG A 173 -17.83 20.42 -7.72
CA ARG A 173 -17.96 19.39 -8.77
C ARG A 173 -17.90 19.99 -10.17
N GLU A 174 -18.67 21.05 -10.44
CA GLU A 174 -18.69 21.71 -11.75
C GLU A 174 -17.34 22.31 -12.14
N VAL A 175 -16.59 22.80 -11.16
CA VAL A 175 -15.24 23.31 -11.37
C VAL A 175 -14.29 22.16 -11.73
N LEU A 176 -14.34 21.04 -10.99
CA LEU A 176 -13.43 19.90 -11.19
C LEU A 176 -13.67 19.15 -12.52
N SER A 177 -14.90 19.15 -13.02
CA SER A 177 -15.26 18.55 -14.32
C SER A 177 -14.77 19.35 -15.53
N LYS A 178 -14.43 20.64 -15.35
CA LYS A 178 -13.87 21.51 -16.41
C LYS A 178 -12.43 21.94 -16.13
N TYR A 179 -11.85 21.50 -15.02
CA TYR A 179 -10.55 21.94 -14.54
C TYR A 179 -9.42 21.57 -15.53
N ARG A 180 -8.48 22.50 -15.76
CA ARG A 180 -7.26 22.23 -16.53
C ARG A 180 -6.00 22.72 -15.83
N SER A 181 -6.02 23.94 -15.30
CA SER A 181 -4.88 24.56 -14.63
C SER A 181 -5.35 25.58 -13.59
N GLY A 182 -4.43 26.09 -12.78
CA GLY A 182 -4.70 27.10 -11.75
C GLY A 182 -4.84 26.55 -10.33
N LYS A 183 -5.24 27.39 -9.37
CA LYS A 183 -5.38 26.96 -7.96
C LYS A 183 -6.72 26.23 -7.77
N LEU A 184 -6.70 25.08 -7.11
CA LEU A 184 -7.92 24.38 -6.71
C LEU A 184 -8.71 25.18 -5.65
N PRO A 185 -10.05 25.07 -5.63
CA PRO A 185 -10.89 25.73 -4.62
C PRO A 185 -10.44 25.40 -3.20
N LYS A 186 -10.48 26.39 -2.30
CA LYS A 186 -10.08 26.20 -0.88
C LYS A 186 -10.93 25.13 -0.19
N ALA A 187 -12.22 25.06 -0.51
CA ALA A 187 -13.13 24.02 -0.04
C ALA A 187 -12.66 22.61 -0.41
N PHE A 188 -12.08 22.42 -1.60
CA PHE A 188 -11.54 21.13 -2.00
C PHE A 188 -10.26 20.77 -1.25
N LYS A 189 -9.38 21.74 -1.03
CA LYS A 189 -8.08 21.52 -0.35
C LYS A 189 -8.23 21.09 1.10
N ILE A 190 -9.32 21.46 1.77
CA ILE A 190 -9.57 21.10 3.18
C ILE A 190 -10.23 19.73 3.35
N ILE A 191 -10.69 19.07 2.27
CA ILE A 191 -11.36 17.76 2.35
C ILE A 191 -10.55 16.73 3.16
N PRO A 192 -9.22 16.57 2.98
CA PRO A 192 -8.44 15.60 3.76
C PRO A 192 -8.44 15.83 5.28
N ALA A 193 -8.72 17.06 5.73
CA ALA A 193 -8.76 17.41 7.15
C ALA A 193 -10.14 17.15 7.78
N LEU A 194 -11.17 16.85 6.98
CA LEU A 194 -12.51 16.57 7.46
C LEU A 194 -12.61 15.15 8.01
N SER A 195 -13.40 14.98 9.08
CA SER A 195 -13.70 13.65 9.65
C SER A 195 -14.52 12.78 8.68
N ASN A 196 -15.44 13.40 7.95
CA ASN A 196 -16.35 12.78 6.99
C ASN A 196 -15.92 13.00 5.53
N TRP A 197 -14.61 13.01 5.26
CA TRP A 197 -14.04 13.32 3.95
C TRP A 197 -14.60 12.44 2.81
N GLU A 198 -14.91 11.16 3.06
CA GLU A 198 -15.45 10.24 2.04
C GLU A 198 -16.83 10.67 1.52
N GLN A 199 -17.72 11.11 2.42
CA GLN A 199 -19.06 11.59 2.05
C GLN A 199 -18.97 12.87 1.24
N ILE A 200 -18.10 13.78 1.67
CA ILE A 200 -17.85 15.05 0.97
C ILE A 200 -17.25 14.80 -0.41
N LEU A 201 -16.30 13.86 -0.51
CA LEU A 201 -15.69 13.47 -1.77
C LEU A 201 -16.71 12.87 -2.75
N TYR A 202 -17.65 12.08 -2.23
CA TYR A 202 -18.71 11.49 -3.06
C TYR A 202 -19.58 12.56 -3.73
N ILE A 203 -19.93 13.63 -3.01
CA ILE A 203 -20.72 14.76 -3.57
C ILE A 203 -19.99 15.43 -4.73
N THR A 204 -18.66 15.45 -4.70
CA THR A 204 -17.86 16.04 -5.78
C THR A 204 -17.78 15.18 -7.04
N GLU A 205 -18.37 13.97 -7.03
CA GLU A 205 -18.43 13.01 -8.14
C GLU A 205 -17.09 12.77 -8.84
N PRO A 206 -16.19 11.98 -8.21
CA PRO A 206 -14.83 11.79 -8.72
C PRO A 206 -14.72 11.17 -10.12
N GLU A 207 -15.74 10.42 -10.53
CA GLU A 207 -15.89 9.89 -11.89
C GLU A 207 -15.94 10.98 -12.96
N ALA A 208 -16.57 12.12 -12.67
CA ALA A 208 -16.74 13.23 -13.60
C ALA A 208 -15.54 14.19 -13.65
N TRP A 209 -14.50 13.96 -12.84
CA TRP A 209 -13.34 14.85 -12.80
C TRP A 209 -12.52 14.77 -14.08
N THR A 210 -11.90 15.88 -14.45
CA THR A 210 -10.87 15.87 -15.49
C THR A 210 -9.62 15.11 -15.03
N ALA A 211 -8.83 14.61 -15.99
CA ALA A 211 -7.54 13.97 -15.68
C ALA A 211 -6.58 14.93 -14.93
N ALA A 212 -6.61 16.23 -15.25
CA ALA A 212 -5.82 17.25 -14.56
C ALA A 212 -6.28 17.45 -13.10
N ALA A 213 -7.59 17.43 -12.84
CA ALA A 213 -8.13 17.47 -11.48
C ALA A 213 -7.71 16.24 -10.67
N MET A 214 -7.81 15.04 -11.28
CA MET A 214 -7.36 13.79 -10.64
C MET A 214 -5.90 13.84 -10.20
N TYR A 215 -5.02 14.43 -11.01
CA TYR A 215 -3.62 14.62 -10.63
C TYR A 215 -3.45 15.49 -9.39
N GLN A 216 -4.09 16.65 -9.36
CA GLN A 216 -3.96 17.57 -8.23
C GLN A 216 -4.66 17.09 -6.98
N ALA A 217 -5.82 16.44 -7.13
CA ALA A 217 -6.48 15.72 -6.06
C ALA A 217 -5.54 14.69 -5.47
N THR A 218 -4.95 13.82 -6.29
CA THR A 218 -3.99 12.80 -5.85
C THR A 218 -2.82 13.43 -5.10
N ARG A 219 -2.28 14.55 -5.57
CA ARG A 219 -1.21 15.27 -4.88
C ARG A 219 -1.63 15.71 -3.47
N ILE A 220 -2.80 16.35 -3.33
CA ILE A 220 -3.34 16.84 -2.04
C ILE A 220 -3.67 15.68 -1.09
N PHE A 221 -4.35 14.64 -1.58
CA PHE A 221 -4.73 13.50 -0.77
C PHE A 221 -3.52 12.66 -0.35
N SER A 222 -2.54 12.51 -1.24
CA SER A 222 -1.30 11.79 -0.93
C SER A 222 -0.43 12.50 0.10
N SER A 223 -0.47 13.82 0.22
CA SER A 223 0.31 14.55 1.24
C SER A 223 -0.42 14.64 2.58
N ASN A 224 -1.73 14.95 2.55
CA ASN A 224 -2.47 15.32 3.76
C ASN A 224 -3.20 14.16 4.44
N LEU A 225 -3.54 13.08 3.72
CA LEU A 225 -4.23 11.95 4.34
C LEU A 225 -3.26 11.05 5.13
N LYS A 226 -3.81 10.45 6.18
CA LYS A 226 -3.21 9.30 6.86
C LYS A 226 -3.14 8.10 5.90
N GLU A 227 -2.18 7.20 6.12
CA GLU A 227 -1.90 6.07 5.22
C GLU A 227 -3.15 5.21 4.91
N ARG A 228 -3.93 4.86 5.94
CA ARG A 228 -5.19 4.09 5.77
C ARG A 228 -6.23 4.84 4.94
N MET A 229 -6.34 6.16 5.10
CA MET A 229 -7.29 6.97 4.34
C MET A 229 -6.82 7.14 2.89
N ALA A 230 -5.53 7.37 2.67
CA ALA A 230 -4.93 7.43 1.34
C ALA A 230 -5.13 6.11 0.57
N GLN A 231 -4.98 4.97 1.25
CA GLN A 231 -5.29 3.65 0.68
C GLN A 231 -6.73 3.58 0.17
N ARG A 232 -7.71 4.04 0.96
CA ARG A 232 -9.13 4.05 0.55
C ARG A 232 -9.36 4.98 -0.64
N PHE A 233 -8.75 6.17 -0.66
CA PHE A 233 -8.81 7.06 -1.82
C PHE A 233 -8.23 6.39 -3.08
N TYR A 234 -7.08 5.73 -2.97
CA TYR A 234 -6.48 5.04 -4.11
C TYR A 234 -7.34 3.90 -4.62
N ASN A 235 -7.93 3.10 -3.73
CA ASN A 235 -8.72 1.95 -4.10
C ASN A 235 -10.10 2.32 -4.69
N LEU A 236 -10.76 3.33 -4.12
CA LEU A 236 -12.14 3.70 -4.51
C LEU A 236 -12.21 4.72 -5.64
N VAL A 237 -11.18 5.54 -5.82
CA VAL A 237 -11.22 6.67 -6.78
C VAL A 237 -10.14 6.55 -7.84
N LEU A 238 -8.87 6.46 -7.44
CA LEU A 238 -7.76 6.50 -8.38
C LEU A 238 -7.67 5.23 -9.24
N LEU A 239 -7.73 4.05 -8.61
CA LEU A 239 -7.58 2.76 -9.28
C LEU A 239 -8.68 2.53 -10.34
N PRO A 240 -9.99 2.68 -10.05
CA PRO A 240 -11.04 2.50 -11.06
C PRO A 240 -10.83 3.42 -12.26
N ARG A 241 -10.57 4.71 -11.99
CA ARG A 241 -10.39 5.72 -13.04
C ARG A 241 -9.25 5.39 -14.01
N ILE A 242 -8.17 4.81 -13.51
CA ILE A 242 -7.03 4.41 -14.35
C ILE A 242 -7.38 3.20 -15.21
N ARG A 243 -8.12 2.24 -14.64
CA ARG A 243 -8.56 1.06 -15.38
C ARG A 243 -9.53 1.43 -16.49
N ASP A 244 -10.44 2.36 -16.24
CA ASP A 244 -11.39 2.85 -17.25
C ASP A 244 -10.66 3.54 -18.41
N ASP A 245 -9.70 4.43 -18.12
CA ASP A 245 -8.91 5.13 -19.15
C ASP A 245 -8.08 4.16 -20.02
N ILE A 246 -7.48 3.13 -19.39
CA ILE A 246 -6.73 2.09 -20.12
C ILE A 246 -7.66 1.20 -20.94
N ALA A 247 -8.85 0.87 -20.42
CA ALA A 247 -9.82 0.04 -21.13
C ALA A 247 -10.35 0.75 -22.39
N GLU A 248 -10.65 2.05 -22.27
CA GLU A 248 -11.21 2.89 -23.33
C GLU A 248 -10.15 3.31 -24.37
N TYR A 249 -9.05 3.93 -23.94
CA TYR A 249 -8.07 4.54 -24.85
C TYR A 249 -6.88 3.62 -25.18
N LYS A 250 -6.75 2.46 -24.51
CA LYS A 250 -5.61 1.53 -24.62
C LYS A 250 -4.24 2.11 -24.26
N ARG A 251 -4.21 3.36 -23.80
CA ARG A 251 -3.05 4.12 -23.31
C ARG A 251 -3.51 4.96 -22.12
N LEU A 252 -2.61 5.25 -21.20
CA LEU A 252 -2.94 6.05 -20.02
C LEU A 252 -2.69 7.54 -20.26
N ASN A 253 -3.64 8.38 -19.87
CA ASN A 253 -3.49 9.83 -19.90
C ASN A 253 -2.28 10.29 -19.07
N PHE A 254 -1.54 11.30 -19.57
CA PHE A 254 -0.36 11.84 -18.91
C PHE A 254 -0.61 12.30 -17.46
N HIS A 255 -1.74 12.98 -17.19
CA HIS A 255 -2.04 13.44 -15.83
C HIS A 255 -2.33 12.29 -14.89
N LEU A 256 -3.00 11.23 -15.36
CA LEU A 256 -3.24 10.02 -14.56
C LEU A 256 -1.95 9.25 -14.30
N TYR A 257 -1.04 9.19 -15.28
CA TYR A 257 0.30 8.63 -15.09
C TYR A 257 1.10 9.40 -14.03
N MET A 258 1.03 10.74 -14.06
CA MET A 258 1.67 11.58 -13.04
C MET A 258 0.98 11.47 -11.68
N ALA A 259 -0.34 11.23 -11.65
CA ALA A 259 -1.10 11.01 -10.42
C ALA A 259 -0.62 9.73 -9.74
N LEU A 260 -0.51 8.66 -10.52
CA LEU A 260 0.09 7.40 -10.10
C LEU A 260 1.50 7.63 -9.52
N LYS A 261 2.38 8.32 -10.26
CA LYS A 261 3.74 8.62 -9.78
C LYS A 261 3.75 9.38 -8.45
N LYS A 262 2.83 10.34 -8.24
CA LYS A 262 2.73 11.09 -6.98
C LYS A 262 2.15 10.27 -5.84
N ALA A 263 1.18 9.40 -6.10
CA ALA A 263 0.59 8.57 -5.05
C ALA A 263 1.58 7.53 -4.46
N LEU A 264 2.63 7.17 -5.20
CA LEU A 264 3.71 6.30 -4.72
C LEU A 264 4.59 6.92 -3.62
N PHE A 265 4.48 8.24 -3.35
CA PHE A 265 5.14 8.88 -2.21
C PHE A 265 4.69 8.29 -0.86
N LYS A 266 3.52 7.64 -0.82
CA LYS A 266 3.09 6.79 0.30
C LYS A 266 3.07 5.32 -0.15
N PRO A 267 4.22 4.61 -0.12
CA PRO A 267 4.36 3.28 -0.72
C PRO A 267 3.44 2.22 -0.10
N ALA A 268 3.23 2.26 1.22
CA ALA A 268 2.35 1.31 1.88
C ALA A 268 0.88 1.44 1.44
N ALA A 269 0.37 2.67 1.35
CA ALA A 269 -0.96 2.96 0.82
C ALA A 269 -1.08 2.60 -0.66
N TRP A 270 -0.01 2.86 -1.43
CA TRP A 270 0.06 2.50 -2.84
C TRP A 270 -0.06 0.99 -3.09
N PHE A 271 0.76 0.18 -2.41
CA PHE A 271 0.74 -1.26 -2.61
C PHE A 271 -0.60 -1.86 -2.20
N LYS A 272 -1.15 -1.47 -1.03
CA LYS A 272 -2.43 -1.99 -0.53
C LYS A 272 -3.66 -1.42 -1.24
N GLY A 273 -3.54 -0.24 -1.85
CA GLY A 273 -4.67 0.45 -2.48
C GLY A 273 -4.75 0.25 -4.00
N ILE A 274 -3.60 0.02 -4.65
CA ILE A 274 -3.47 -0.09 -6.11
C ILE A 274 -2.97 -1.46 -6.51
N LEU A 275 -1.72 -1.80 -6.19
CA LEU A 275 -1.06 -2.97 -6.78
C LEU A 275 -1.70 -4.30 -6.34
N ILE A 276 -1.87 -4.49 -5.03
CA ILE A 276 -2.42 -5.72 -4.46
C ILE A 276 -3.87 -5.93 -4.93
N PRO A 277 -4.80 -4.95 -4.77
CA PRO A 277 -6.17 -5.10 -5.27
C PRO A 277 -6.26 -5.32 -6.78
N LEU A 278 -5.35 -4.72 -7.57
CA LEU A 278 -5.30 -4.95 -9.01
C LEU A 278 -4.96 -6.40 -9.35
N CYS A 279 -4.01 -7.01 -8.63
CA CYS A 279 -3.62 -8.40 -8.84
C CYS A 279 -4.67 -9.37 -8.29
N GLU A 280 -5.22 -9.10 -7.10
CA GLU A 280 -6.26 -9.91 -6.44
C GLU A 280 -7.57 -9.94 -7.23
N SER A 281 -7.89 -8.89 -7.99
CA SER A 281 -9.13 -8.85 -8.77
C SER A 281 -9.18 -9.89 -9.90
N GLY A 282 -8.04 -10.49 -10.27
CA GLY A 282 -7.93 -11.50 -11.35
C GLY A 282 -8.23 -10.98 -12.76
N THR A 283 -8.65 -9.71 -12.88
CA THR A 283 -8.97 -9.01 -14.13
C THR A 283 -7.82 -8.17 -14.66
N CYS A 284 -6.64 -8.24 -14.06
CA CYS A 284 -5.49 -7.42 -14.46
C CYS A 284 -5.02 -7.84 -15.86
N THR A 285 -5.05 -6.90 -16.80
CA THR A 285 -4.57 -7.14 -18.16
C THR A 285 -3.06 -6.89 -18.26
N LEU A 286 -2.41 -7.46 -19.27
CA LEU A 286 -0.98 -7.21 -19.53
C LEU A 286 -0.68 -5.72 -19.75
N ARG A 287 -1.56 -4.99 -20.45
CA ARG A 287 -1.39 -3.55 -20.69
C ARG A 287 -1.45 -2.76 -19.40
N GLU A 288 -2.41 -3.05 -18.52
CA GLU A 288 -2.47 -2.44 -17.18
C GLU A 288 -1.18 -2.73 -16.39
N ALA A 289 -0.70 -3.98 -16.44
CA ALA A 289 0.51 -4.40 -15.73
C ALA A 289 1.78 -3.70 -16.23
N VAL A 290 1.95 -3.55 -17.55
CA VAL A 290 3.10 -2.84 -18.15
C VAL A 290 3.08 -1.35 -17.78
N ILE A 291 1.91 -0.69 -17.88
CA ILE A 291 1.80 0.74 -17.57
C ILE A 291 2.11 1.00 -16.10
N ILE A 292 1.48 0.27 -15.18
CA ILE A 292 1.69 0.42 -13.73
C ILE A 292 3.11 -0.05 -13.34
N GLY A 293 3.60 -1.11 -13.96
CA GLY A 293 4.96 -1.62 -13.77
C GLY A 293 6.04 -0.61 -14.18
N SER A 294 5.81 0.18 -15.23
CA SER A 294 6.73 1.24 -15.62
C SER A 294 6.97 2.27 -14.50
N ILE A 295 5.95 2.56 -13.68
CA ILE A 295 6.03 3.49 -12.57
C ILE A 295 6.87 2.89 -11.43
N LEU A 296 6.67 1.59 -11.13
CA LEU A 296 7.49 0.87 -10.16
C LEU A 296 8.97 0.93 -10.55
N THR A 297 9.28 0.75 -11.83
CA THR A 297 10.65 0.79 -12.35
C THR A 297 11.28 2.18 -12.20
N LYS A 298 10.54 3.25 -12.52
CA LYS A 298 11.04 4.63 -12.52
C LYS A 298 11.17 5.25 -11.13
N CYS A 299 10.38 4.80 -10.16
CA CYS A 299 10.37 5.42 -8.83
C CYS A 299 11.22 4.65 -7.83
N SER A 300 11.89 5.35 -6.93
CA SER A 300 12.56 4.72 -5.79
C SER A 300 11.52 4.34 -4.73
N ILE A 301 11.58 3.10 -4.25
CA ILE A 301 10.63 2.54 -3.29
C ILE A 301 11.42 1.98 -2.10
N PRO A 302 11.07 2.28 -0.85
CA PRO A 302 11.78 1.74 0.30
C PRO A 302 11.73 0.22 0.36
N VAL A 303 12.87 -0.41 0.69
CA VAL A 303 13.08 -1.87 0.65
C VAL A 303 12.00 -2.64 1.40
N LEU A 304 11.68 -2.26 2.64
CA LEU A 304 10.69 -2.96 3.47
C LEU A 304 9.31 -3.03 2.81
N HIS A 305 8.88 -1.98 2.11
CA HIS A 305 7.59 -1.95 1.43
C HIS A 305 7.61 -2.83 0.18
N SER A 306 8.71 -2.77 -0.59
CA SER A 306 8.92 -3.64 -1.74
C SER A 306 8.98 -5.12 -1.35
N SER A 307 9.67 -5.46 -0.25
CA SER A 307 9.75 -6.80 0.31
C SER A 307 8.38 -7.34 0.73
N ALA A 308 7.58 -6.52 1.43
CA ALA A 308 6.23 -6.90 1.83
C ALA A 308 5.30 -7.11 0.62
N ALA A 309 5.42 -6.26 -0.41
CA ALA A 309 4.66 -6.41 -1.64
C ALA A 309 5.05 -7.68 -2.40
N MET A 310 6.36 -7.97 -2.54
CA MET A 310 6.86 -9.18 -3.19
C MET A 310 6.35 -10.44 -2.50
N LEU A 311 6.36 -10.48 -1.16
CA LEU A 311 5.86 -11.62 -0.40
C LEU A 311 4.37 -11.86 -0.70
N LYS A 312 3.55 -10.80 -0.75
CA LYS A 312 2.12 -10.95 -1.10
C LYS A 312 1.87 -11.35 -2.54
N LEU A 313 2.64 -10.81 -3.50
CA LEU A 313 2.55 -11.22 -4.90
C LEU A 313 2.96 -12.69 -5.09
N ALA A 314 3.96 -13.17 -4.33
CA ALA A 314 4.43 -14.55 -4.36
C ALA A 314 3.40 -15.54 -3.79
N GLU A 315 2.67 -15.16 -2.73
CA GLU A 315 1.62 -15.97 -2.10
C GLU A 315 0.30 -16.01 -2.90
N MET A 316 0.09 -15.05 -3.83
CA MET A 316 -1.12 -14.97 -4.65
C MET A 316 -1.18 -16.02 -5.76
N GLN A 317 -2.39 -16.26 -6.28
CA GLN A 317 -2.55 -17.07 -7.47
C GLN A 317 -1.80 -16.48 -8.66
N TYR A 318 -1.21 -17.36 -9.44
CA TYR A 318 -0.43 -16.97 -10.59
C TYR A 318 -1.30 -16.37 -11.70
N SER A 319 -0.86 -15.24 -12.23
CA SER A 319 -1.35 -14.65 -13.48
C SER A 319 -0.17 -14.07 -14.25
N GLY A 320 -0.27 -13.98 -15.59
CA GLY A 320 0.80 -13.39 -16.40
C GLY A 320 1.14 -11.95 -16.01
N ALA A 321 0.14 -11.17 -15.55
CA ALA A 321 0.35 -9.83 -15.01
C ALA A 321 1.16 -9.82 -13.70
N ASN A 322 0.96 -10.81 -12.82
CA ASN A 322 1.68 -10.92 -11.55
C ASN A 322 3.20 -11.13 -11.79
N SER A 323 3.57 -11.94 -12.80
CA SER A 323 4.97 -12.16 -13.21
C SER A 323 5.69 -10.88 -13.59
N ILE A 324 5.00 -9.96 -14.27
CA ILE A 324 5.57 -8.67 -14.67
C ILE A 324 5.95 -7.87 -13.42
N PHE A 325 5.03 -7.75 -12.46
CA PHE A 325 5.30 -7.01 -11.23
C PHE A 325 6.41 -7.65 -10.39
N LEU A 326 6.41 -8.98 -10.28
CA LEU A 326 7.43 -9.72 -9.54
C LEU A 326 8.82 -9.50 -10.15
N ARG A 327 8.95 -9.65 -11.47
CA ARG A 327 10.20 -9.37 -12.21
C ARG A 327 10.68 -7.95 -11.97
N LEU A 328 9.80 -6.96 -12.12
CA LEU A 328 10.17 -5.54 -11.97
C LEU A 328 10.61 -5.18 -10.54
N LEU A 329 10.02 -5.82 -9.52
CA LEU A 329 10.45 -5.64 -8.13
C LEU A 329 11.78 -6.35 -7.85
N ILE A 330 12.04 -7.50 -8.46
CA ILE A 330 13.33 -8.19 -8.41
C ILE A 330 14.43 -7.36 -9.09
N ASP A 331 14.12 -6.73 -10.22
CA ASP A 331 15.03 -5.86 -10.98
C ASP A 331 15.42 -4.58 -10.24
N LYS A 332 14.78 -4.26 -9.10
CA LYS A 332 15.24 -3.22 -8.17
C LYS A 332 16.50 -3.60 -7.41
N LYS A 333 16.86 -4.88 -7.36
CA LYS A 333 18.11 -5.39 -6.76
C LYS A 333 18.30 -4.94 -5.31
N TYR A 334 17.21 -4.93 -4.54
CA TYR A 334 17.30 -4.62 -3.12
C TYR A 334 17.81 -5.83 -2.34
N ALA A 335 18.46 -5.59 -1.21
CA ALA A 335 18.75 -6.65 -0.25
C ALA A 335 17.43 -7.13 0.38
N LEU A 336 17.03 -8.38 0.09
CA LEU A 336 15.77 -8.94 0.58
C LEU A 336 15.98 -9.71 1.89
N PRO A 337 15.01 -9.64 2.83
CA PRO A 337 14.99 -10.56 3.96
C PRO A 337 14.86 -12.01 3.47
N PHE A 338 15.56 -12.96 4.10
CA PHE A 338 15.54 -14.37 3.68
C PHE A 338 14.14 -14.96 3.60
N ARG A 339 13.23 -14.56 4.49
CA ARG A 339 11.81 -14.96 4.41
C ARG A 339 11.15 -14.62 3.07
N VAL A 340 11.52 -13.50 2.45
CA VAL A 340 10.98 -13.09 1.14
C VAL A 340 11.63 -13.92 0.03
N VAL A 341 12.94 -14.18 0.13
CA VAL A 341 13.65 -15.07 -0.80
C VAL A 341 13.02 -16.47 -0.76
N ASP A 342 12.80 -17.03 0.43
CA ASP A 342 12.18 -18.33 0.62
C ASP A 342 10.74 -18.37 0.04
N ALA A 343 9.96 -17.29 0.22
CA ALA A 343 8.64 -17.17 -0.38
C ALA A 343 8.68 -17.11 -1.92
N LEU A 344 9.67 -16.44 -2.50
CA LEU A 344 9.88 -16.42 -3.96
C LEU A 344 10.29 -17.81 -4.47
N VAL A 345 11.18 -18.52 -3.76
CA VAL A 345 11.53 -19.90 -4.10
C VAL A 345 10.28 -20.79 -4.07
N PHE A 346 9.47 -20.69 -3.00
CA PHE A 346 8.23 -21.45 -2.89
C PHE A 346 7.25 -21.13 -4.02
N HIS A 347 7.14 -19.85 -4.41
CA HIS A 347 6.33 -19.43 -5.55
C HIS A 347 6.76 -20.13 -6.84
N PHE A 348 8.06 -20.18 -7.16
CA PHE A 348 8.54 -20.87 -8.34
C PHE A 348 8.36 -22.40 -8.25
N LEU A 349 8.61 -23.00 -7.08
CA LEU A 349 8.45 -24.44 -6.86
C LEU A 349 6.98 -24.90 -6.93
N ALA A 350 6.02 -24.01 -6.67
CA ALA A 350 4.59 -24.31 -6.79
C ALA A 350 4.20 -24.76 -8.21
N PHE A 351 4.96 -24.37 -9.24
CA PHE A 351 4.71 -24.78 -10.62
C PHE A 351 5.26 -26.16 -10.97
N ARG A 352 6.00 -26.83 -10.09
CA ARG A 352 6.59 -28.15 -10.37
C ARG A 352 5.55 -29.20 -10.80
N THR A 353 4.33 -29.10 -10.30
CA THR A 353 3.22 -30.01 -10.60
C THR A 353 2.28 -29.47 -11.68
N ASP A 354 2.49 -28.24 -12.16
CA ASP A 354 1.65 -27.62 -13.17
C ASP A 354 1.99 -28.21 -14.55
N GLN A 355 0.97 -28.65 -15.29
CA GLN A 355 1.16 -29.22 -16.63
C GLN A 355 1.00 -28.16 -17.74
N ARG A 356 0.63 -26.92 -17.37
CA ARG A 356 0.45 -25.84 -18.33
C ARG A 356 1.80 -25.34 -18.86
N ALA A 357 1.80 -24.91 -20.11
CA ALA A 357 2.97 -24.25 -20.71
C ALA A 357 3.17 -22.87 -20.08
N LEU A 358 4.26 -22.68 -19.33
CA LEU A 358 4.55 -21.42 -18.65
C LEU A 358 4.96 -20.33 -19.68
N PRO A 359 4.46 -19.08 -19.55
CA PRO A 359 4.82 -18.01 -20.47
C PRO A 359 6.29 -17.62 -20.37
N VAL A 360 6.86 -17.02 -21.42
CA VAL A 360 8.24 -16.49 -21.42
C VAL A 360 8.48 -15.51 -20.25
N LEU A 361 7.47 -14.70 -19.90
CA LEU A 361 7.53 -13.76 -18.77
C LEU A 361 7.83 -14.45 -17.43
N TRP A 362 7.35 -15.68 -17.23
CA TRP A 362 7.66 -16.46 -16.04
C TRP A 362 9.15 -16.83 -16.00
N HIS A 363 9.67 -17.36 -17.11
CA HIS A 363 11.09 -17.71 -17.25
C HIS A 363 12.00 -16.49 -17.09
N GLN A 364 11.60 -15.33 -17.62
CA GLN A 364 12.33 -14.07 -17.42
C GLN A 364 12.32 -13.60 -15.96
N SER A 365 11.19 -13.73 -15.26
CA SER A 365 11.10 -13.44 -13.82
C SER A 365 12.02 -14.35 -13.01
N PHE A 366 12.04 -15.65 -13.34
CA PHE A 366 12.91 -16.62 -12.69
C PHE A 366 14.40 -16.36 -13.00
N LEU A 367 14.74 -15.99 -14.23
CA LEU A 367 16.11 -15.58 -14.57
C LEU A 367 16.55 -14.35 -13.78
N ALA A 368 15.70 -13.33 -13.67
CA ALA A 368 16.01 -12.14 -12.88
C ALA A 368 16.25 -12.50 -11.41
N PHE A 369 15.45 -13.42 -10.86
CA PHE A 369 15.64 -13.93 -9.50
C PHE A 369 17.00 -14.64 -9.35
N ALA A 370 17.32 -15.58 -10.24
CA ALA A 370 18.58 -16.32 -10.21
C ALA A 370 19.81 -15.40 -10.41
N GLN A 371 19.73 -14.39 -11.28
CA GLN A 371 20.84 -13.47 -11.49
C GLN A 371 21.16 -12.62 -10.24
N ARG A 372 20.15 -12.31 -9.41
CA ARG A 372 20.29 -11.37 -8.28
C ARG A 372 20.46 -12.05 -6.93
N TYR A 373 19.70 -13.11 -6.67
CA TYR A 373 19.61 -13.73 -5.35
C TYR A 373 20.24 -15.12 -5.29
N LYS A 374 21.06 -15.51 -6.29
CA LYS A 374 21.76 -16.81 -6.33
C LYS A 374 22.65 -17.09 -5.11
N GLU A 375 23.18 -16.05 -4.47
CA GLU A 375 24.04 -16.20 -3.27
C GLU A 375 23.23 -16.32 -1.97
N ASP A 376 21.96 -15.90 -1.99
CA ASP A 376 21.06 -15.91 -0.83
C ASP A 376 20.23 -17.20 -0.70
N LEU A 377 20.50 -18.19 -1.55
CA LEU A 377 19.79 -19.48 -1.62
C LEU A 377 20.54 -20.57 -0.85
N SER A 378 19.79 -21.45 -0.18
CA SER A 378 20.37 -22.68 0.39
C SER A 378 20.66 -23.72 -0.69
N SER A 379 21.54 -24.68 -0.37
CA SER A 379 21.86 -25.81 -1.27
C SER A 379 20.60 -26.59 -1.68
N GLU A 380 19.72 -26.90 -0.73
CA GLU A 380 18.44 -27.59 -0.98
C GLU A 380 17.51 -26.78 -1.91
N GLN A 381 17.42 -25.46 -1.70
CA GLN A 381 16.61 -24.59 -2.56
C GLN A 381 17.16 -24.55 -3.99
N LYS A 382 18.48 -24.49 -4.16
CA LYS A 382 19.09 -24.51 -5.49
C LYS A 382 18.86 -25.83 -6.21
N GLU A 383 19.01 -26.96 -5.51
CA GLU A 383 18.73 -28.28 -6.09
C GLU A 383 17.27 -28.39 -6.55
N ALA A 384 16.33 -27.96 -5.72
CA ALA A 384 14.91 -27.96 -6.06
C ALA A 384 14.60 -27.07 -7.28
N LEU A 385 15.22 -25.89 -7.37
CA LEU A 385 15.09 -24.98 -8.52
C LEU A 385 15.72 -25.54 -9.80
N LEU A 386 16.86 -26.23 -9.70
CA LEU A 386 17.50 -26.93 -10.82
C LEU A 386 16.68 -28.13 -11.29
N GLU A 387 15.97 -28.78 -10.38
CA GLU A 387 15.02 -29.84 -10.70
C GLU A 387 13.79 -29.28 -11.43
N LEU A 388 13.25 -28.14 -10.98
CA LEU A 388 12.15 -27.43 -11.65
C LEU A 388 12.46 -27.12 -13.13
N LEU A 389 13.69 -26.72 -13.45
CA LEU A 389 14.13 -26.47 -14.83
C LEU A 389 14.12 -27.71 -15.73
N LYS A 390 14.08 -28.93 -15.16
CA LYS A 390 13.94 -30.17 -15.94
C LYS A 390 12.49 -30.41 -16.35
N PHE A 391 11.53 -29.97 -15.53
CA PHE A 391 10.10 -30.06 -15.81
C PHE A 391 9.66 -28.95 -16.76
N HIS A 392 10.04 -27.71 -16.47
CA HIS A 392 9.72 -26.54 -17.29
C HIS A 392 10.98 -25.93 -17.88
N SER A 393 11.24 -26.26 -19.15
CA SER A 393 12.42 -25.79 -19.86
C SER A 393 12.06 -24.82 -20.98
N HIS A 394 12.79 -23.71 -21.05
CA HIS A 394 12.76 -22.74 -22.15
C HIS A 394 14.08 -22.82 -22.92
N PRO A 395 14.07 -22.94 -24.27
CA PRO A 395 15.26 -23.22 -25.07
C PRO A 395 16.43 -22.25 -24.84
N GLN A 396 16.14 -20.95 -24.69
CA GLN A 396 17.18 -19.91 -24.55
C GLN A 396 17.44 -19.50 -23.09
N ILE A 397 16.41 -19.55 -22.23
CA ILE A 397 16.47 -18.91 -20.90
C ILE A 397 16.89 -19.92 -19.83
N SER A 398 16.37 -21.15 -19.88
CA SER A 398 16.70 -22.18 -18.87
C SER A 398 18.19 -22.52 -18.80
N PRO A 399 18.98 -22.55 -19.90
CA PRO A 399 20.43 -22.71 -19.83
C PRO A 399 21.11 -21.59 -19.04
N GLU A 400 20.65 -20.34 -19.18
CA GLU A 400 21.19 -19.21 -18.43
C GLU A 400 20.85 -19.30 -16.95
N ILE A 401 19.60 -19.64 -16.60
CA ILE A 401 19.19 -19.84 -15.20
C ILE A 401 20.06 -20.92 -14.55
N ARG A 402 20.24 -22.06 -15.23
CA ARG A 402 21.11 -23.15 -14.75
C ARG A 402 22.55 -22.66 -14.53
N ARG A 403 23.11 -21.90 -15.47
CA ARG A 403 24.46 -21.34 -15.35
C ARG A 403 24.59 -20.44 -14.13
N GLU A 404 23.63 -19.54 -13.90
CA GLU A 404 23.64 -18.62 -12.76
C GLU A 404 23.52 -19.37 -11.41
N LEU A 405 22.66 -20.40 -11.34
CA LEU A 405 22.47 -21.17 -10.10
C LEU A 405 23.68 -22.07 -9.79
N VAL A 406 24.29 -22.73 -10.78
CA VAL A 406 25.45 -23.61 -10.56
C VAL A 406 26.71 -22.83 -10.17
N ASN A 407 26.93 -21.66 -10.77
CA ASN A 407 28.14 -20.86 -10.57
C ASN A 407 28.08 -19.96 -9.33
N SER A 408 27.30 -20.31 -8.30
CA SER A 408 27.06 -19.46 -7.14
C SER A 408 27.24 -20.18 -5.82
N LYS A 409 27.78 -19.46 -4.83
CA LYS A 409 27.93 -19.95 -3.46
C LYS A 409 26.56 -20.06 -2.79
N THR A 410 26.38 -21.05 -1.92
CA THR A 410 25.15 -21.25 -1.16
C THR A 410 25.28 -20.61 0.23
N ARG A 411 24.17 -20.14 0.80
CA ARG A 411 24.21 -19.42 2.09
C ARG A 411 24.51 -20.32 3.29
N ASP A 412 24.22 -21.61 3.18
CA ASP A 412 24.35 -22.64 4.21
C ASP A 412 25.75 -23.24 4.30
N VAL A 413 26.62 -22.93 3.33
CA VAL A 413 28.03 -23.31 3.40
C VAL A 413 28.80 -22.17 4.06
N GLU A 414 28.92 -22.23 5.39
CA GLU A 414 29.87 -21.39 6.12
C GLU A 414 31.26 -21.62 5.51
N GLY A 415 31.91 -20.53 5.09
CA GLY A 415 33.24 -20.61 4.49
C GLY A 415 34.18 -21.34 5.45
N GLN A 416 34.80 -22.42 4.97
CA GLN A 416 36.08 -22.83 5.53
C GLN A 416 36.97 -21.60 5.44
N GLU A 417 37.31 -21.01 6.60
CA GLU A 417 38.42 -20.07 6.68
C GLU A 417 39.61 -20.74 5.98
N PRO A 418 40.32 -20.05 5.08
CA PRO A 418 41.53 -20.60 4.52
C PRO A 418 42.46 -20.85 5.70
N VAL A 419 42.68 -22.12 6.02
CA VAL A 419 43.67 -22.55 7.00
C VAL A 419 44.97 -21.91 6.55
N ALA A 420 45.42 -20.90 7.29
CA ALA A 420 46.74 -20.33 7.11
C ALA A 420 47.72 -21.48 7.31
N MET A 421 48.34 -21.94 6.22
CA MET A 421 49.46 -22.86 6.30
C MET A 421 50.61 -22.09 6.97
N GLU A 422 50.92 -22.47 8.21
CA GLU A 422 52.20 -22.14 8.88
C GLU A 422 53.39 -22.78 8.16
#